data_AF-A0A2V8LLF7-F1
#
_entry.id   AF-A0A2V8LLF7-F1
#
_cell.length_a   1.000
_cell.length_b   1.000
_cell.length_c   1.000
_cell.angle_alpha   90.00
_cell.angle_beta   90.00
_cell.angle_gamma   90.00
#
_symmetry.space_group_name_H-M   'P 1'
#
loop_
_entity.id
_entity.type
_entity.pdbx_description
1 polymer ?
#
loop_
_entity_poly.entity_id
_entity_poly.type
_entity_poly.pdbx_seq_one_letter_code
_entity_poly.pdbx_strand_id
1 'polypeptide(L)'
;MNVLNGEIIATIAQIGGGDEDWYNPGDGRFYFTAADKSTPPVNSLGVIDAKTGAWLENVPDPGGRQAVAFAENNHIFTPVQVNASVISDPSKDNTTCSQFGVRGRGCIAVFMHADHSLKRD
;
A
#
# COMPACT_ATOMS: atom_id res chain seq x y z
N MET A 1 16.74 -3.29 -9.64
CA MET A 1 17.93 -3.88 -10.29
C MET A 1 17.85 -3.56 -11.77
N ASN A 2 18.94 -3.16 -12.40
CA ASN A 2 19.00 -2.99 -13.84
C ASN A 2 18.98 -4.36 -14.53
N VAL A 3 17.97 -4.59 -15.39
CA VAL A 3 17.73 -5.90 -16.02
C VAL A 3 18.84 -6.32 -16.99
N LEU A 4 19.63 -5.36 -17.50
CA LEU A 4 20.66 -5.62 -18.50
C LEU A 4 21.99 -6.08 -17.88
N ASN A 5 22.32 -5.58 -16.68
CA ASN A 5 23.64 -5.79 -16.06
C ASN A 5 23.59 -6.27 -14.60
N GLY A 6 22.40 -6.38 -13.99
CA GLY A 6 22.23 -6.80 -12.60
C GLY A 6 22.60 -5.75 -11.55
N GLU A 7 22.93 -4.52 -11.96
CA GLU A 7 23.29 -3.45 -11.04
C GLU A 7 22.12 -3.08 -10.12
N ILE A 8 22.39 -2.95 -8.82
CA ILE A 8 21.37 -2.50 -7.86
C ILE A 8 21.23 -0.97 -7.97
N ILE A 9 20.08 -0.52 -8.46
CA ILE A 9 19.77 0.91 -8.65
C ILE A 9 19.46 1.59 -7.31
N ALA A 10 18.71 0.90 -6.43
CA ALA A 10 18.34 1.40 -5.12
C ALA A 10 18.08 0.24 -4.15
N THR A 11 18.31 0.49 -2.86
CA THR A 11 17.97 -0.40 -1.75
C THR A 11 17.04 0.36 -0.81
N ILE A 12 15.84 -0.19 -0.58
CA ILE A 12 14.82 0.41 0.29
C ILE A 12 14.75 -0.40 1.58
N ALA A 13 14.90 0.28 2.72
CA ALA A 13 14.94 -0.36 4.05
C ALA A 13 13.69 -0.03 4.90
N GLN A 14 12.90 0.96 4.49
CA GLN A 14 11.76 1.50 5.22
C GLN A 14 10.52 0.59 5.17
N ILE A 15 10.46 -0.31 4.19
CA ILE A 15 9.37 -1.26 4.01
C ILE A 15 9.94 -2.63 3.63
N GLY A 16 9.24 -3.70 4.01
CA GLY A 16 9.64 -5.07 3.71
C GLY A 16 9.53 -5.44 2.22
N GLY A 17 9.86 -6.68 1.90
CA GLY A 17 9.61 -7.22 0.56
C GLY A 17 8.12 -7.48 0.35
N GLY A 18 7.58 -6.95 -0.75
CA GLY A 18 6.25 -7.29 -1.26
C GLY A 18 6.29 -8.52 -2.18
N ASP A 19 5.10 -8.99 -2.56
CA ASP A 19 4.93 -10.07 -3.56
C ASP A 19 4.81 -9.48 -4.97
N GLU A 20 3.90 -8.51 -5.13
CA GLU A 20 3.64 -7.79 -6.39
C GLU A 20 3.91 -6.29 -6.22
N ASP A 21 4.59 -5.71 -7.21
CA ASP A 21 4.80 -4.28 -7.39
C ASP A 21 4.08 -3.76 -8.64
N TRP A 22 3.65 -2.49 -8.58
CA TRP A 22 2.92 -1.84 -9.65
C TRP A 22 3.54 -0.49 -10.00
N TYR A 23 4.05 -0.37 -11.22
CA TYR A 23 4.43 0.92 -11.78
C TYR A 23 3.20 1.68 -12.26
N ASN A 24 3.02 2.90 -11.75
CA ASN A 24 1.97 3.80 -12.21
C ASN A 24 2.56 4.93 -13.07
N PRO A 25 2.34 4.95 -14.40
CA PRO A 25 2.84 6.01 -15.26
C PRO A 25 2.13 7.36 -15.04
N GLY A 26 0.96 7.39 -14.40
CA GLY A 26 0.19 8.62 -14.16
C GLY A 26 0.83 9.56 -13.14
N ASP A 27 1.68 9.04 -12.24
CA ASP A 27 2.45 9.83 -11.27
C ASP A 27 3.92 9.42 -11.14
N GLY A 28 4.37 8.45 -11.94
CA GLY A 28 5.76 8.01 -11.97
C GLY A 28 6.21 7.31 -10.69
N ARG A 29 5.32 6.58 -10.02
CA ARG A 29 5.60 5.89 -8.75
C ARG A 29 5.45 4.38 -8.86
N PHE A 30 6.21 3.65 -8.06
CA PHE A 30 5.95 2.24 -7.76
C PHE A 30 5.14 2.12 -6.47
N TYR A 31 4.19 1.20 -6.49
CA TYR A 31 3.30 0.87 -5.39
C TYR A 31 3.36 -0.62 -5.07
N PHE A 32 3.45 -0.98 -3.81
CA PHE A 32 3.36 -2.37 -3.36
C PHE A 32 2.99 -2.42 -1.88
N THR A 33 2.38 -3.52 -1.44
CA THR A 33 2.04 -3.71 -0.02
C THR A 33 3.09 -4.57 0.65
N ALA A 34 3.61 -4.14 1.79
CA ALA A 34 4.53 -4.93 2.60
C ALA A 34 4.54 -4.47 4.06
N ALA A 35 5.21 -5.23 4.93
CA ALA A 35 5.35 -4.88 6.33
C ALA A 35 6.15 -3.58 6.49
N ASP A 36 5.59 -2.61 7.20
CA ASP A 36 6.31 -1.41 7.60
C ASP A 36 7.49 -1.76 8.52
N LYS A 37 8.69 -1.25 8.23
CA LYS A 37 9.91 -1.50 9.02
C LYS A 37 10.16 -0.44 10.08
N SER A 38 9.49 0.71 9.99
CA SER A 38 9.54 1.79 10.97
C SER A 38 8.53 1.61 12.11
N THR A 39 7.39 0.97 11.83
CA THR A 39 6.29 0.77 12.79
C THR A 39 5.85 -0.70 12.83
N PRO A 40 6.20 -1.47 13.89
CA PRO A 40 5.79 -2.88 14.00
C PRO A 40 4.33 -3.09 14.44
N PRO A 41 3.62 -4.11 13.94
CA PRO A 41 3.61 -4.66 12.60
C PRO A 41 2.32 -4.25 11.88
N VAL A 42 2.41 -3.22 11.02
CA VAL A 42 1.31 -2.82 10.14
C VAL A 42 1.75 -3.06 8.70
N ASN A 43 0.91 -3.73 7.91
CA ASN A 43 1.07 -3.71 6.47
C ASN A 43 0.83 -2.27 5.99
N SER A 44 1.67 -1.80 5.09
CA SER A 44 1.57 -0.48 4.50
C SER A 44 1.65 -0.59 2.98
N LEU A 45 1.05 0.37 2.30
CA LEU A 45 1.33 0.68 0.91
C LEU A 45 2.65 1.45 0.87
N GLY A 46 3.70 0.82 0.33
CA GLY A 46 4.97 1.46 0.04
C GLY A 46 4.89 2.27 -1.24
N VAL A 47 5.45 3.47 -1.20
CA VAL A 47 5.49 4.40 -2.33
C VAL A 47 6.94 4.75 -2.63
N ILE A 48 7.37 4.49 -3.87
CA ILE A 48 8.73 4.73 -4.34
C ILE A 48 8.69 5.59 -5.60
N ASP A 49 9.57 6.57 -5.70
CA ASP A 49 9.80 7.30 -6.95
C ASP A 49 10.45 6.38 -7.99
N ALA A 50 9.76 6.13 -9.12
CA ALA A 50 10.19 5.13 -10.08
C ALA A 50 11.46 5.51 -10.85
N LYS A 51 11.79 6.81 -10.93
CA LYS A 51 12.94 7.31 -11.67
C LYS A 51 14.22 7.22 -10.87
N THR A 52 14.16 7.59 -9.60
CA THR A 52 15.31 7.71 -8.71
C THR A 52 15.47 6.50 -7.79
N GLY A 53 14.41 5.71 -7.61
CA GLY A 53 14.37 4.68 -6.58
C GLY A 53 14.36 5.26 -5.18
N ALA A 54 13.98 6.53 -5.00
CA ALA A 54 13.85 7.14 -3.68
C ALA A 54 12.59 6.63 -2.98
N TRP A 55 12.72 6.21 -1.72
CA TRP A 55 11.57 6.00 -0.85
C TRP A 55 10.82 7.32 -0.65
N LEU A 56 9.50 7.30 -0.77
CA LEU A 56 8.65 8.47 -0.57
C LEU A 56 7.88 8.36 0.75
N GLU A 57 7.13 7.28 0.94
CA GLU A 57 6.32 7.08 2.14
C GLU A 57 5.88 5.63 2.33
N ASN A 58 5.42 5.34 3.55
CA ASN A 58 4.59 4.18 3.86
C ASN A 58 3.21 4.71 4.26
N VAL A 59 2.17 4.34 3.52
CA VAL A 59 0.78 4.67 3.88
C VAL A 59 0.17 3.47 4.62
N PRO A 60 -0.35 3.61 5.85
CA PRO A 60 -0.92 2.49 6.59
C PRO A 60 -2.02 1.78 5.81
N ASP A 61 -1.88 0.47 5.64
CA ASP A 61 -2.88 -0.40 5.01
C ASP A 61 -2.99 -1.76 5.74
N PRO A 62 -3.43 -1.80 7.01
CA PRO A 62 -3.55 -3.04 7.75
C PRO A 62 -4.45 -4.06 7.02
N GLY A 63 -3.88 -5.22 6.68
CA GLY A 63 -4.58 -6.28 5.93
C GLY A 63 -4.55 -6.11 4.41
N GLY A 64 -4.05 -4.99 3.90
CA GLY A 64 -3.84 -4.75 2.47
C GLY A 64 -2.85 -5.72 1.84
N ARG A 65 -3.10 -6.05 0.57
CA ARG A 65 -2.30 -6.92 -0.31
C ARG A 65 -2.31 -6.37 -1.74
N GLN A 66 -1.26 -6.68 -2.52
CA GLN A 66 -1.21 -6.60 -3.99
C GLN A 66 -1.81 -5.29 -4.55
N ALA A 67 -1.03 -4.21 -4.51
CA ALA A 67 -1.48 -2.93 -5.01
C ALA A 67 -1.60 -2.94 -6.53
N VAL A 68 -2.65 -2.30 -7.05
CA VAL A 68 -2.79 -1.96 -8.47
C VAL A 68 -3.13 -0.49 -8.59
N ALA A 69 -2.61 0.21 -9.60
CA ALA A 69 -2.88 1.63 -9.81
C ALA A 69 -3.54 1.88 -11.16
N PHE A 70 -4.51 2.80 -11.17
CA PHE A 70 -5.16 3.30 -12.38
C PHE A 70 -4.56 4.65 -12.75
N ALA A 71 -3.80 4.68 -13.85
CA ALA A 71 -2.96 5.81 -14.21
C ALA A 71 -3.73 7.07 -14.58
N GLU A 72 -4.96 6.93 -15.07
CA GLU A 72 -5.80 8.01 -15.55
C GLU A 72 -6.24 8.94 -14.42
N ASN A 73 -6.29 8.45 -13.17
CA ASN A 73 -6.66 9.26 -12.01
C ASN A 73 -5.76 9.05 -10.77
N ASN A 74 -4.68 8.27 -10.90
CA ASN A 74 -3.76 7.96 -9.80
C ASN A 74 -4.44 7.39 -8.56
N HIS A 75 -5.53 6.64 -8.75
CA HIS A 75 -6.09 5.83 -7.68
C HIS A 75 -5.30 4.52 -7.56
N ILE A 76 -4.98 4.15 -6.33
CA ILE A 76 -4.31 2.91 -5.99
C ILE A 76 -5.28 2.05 -5.20
N PHE A 77 -5.43 0.80 -5.62
CA PHE A 77 -6.38 -0.14 -5.07
C PHE A 77 -5.63 -1.28 -4.40
N THR A 78 -6.04 -1.65 -3.19
CA THR A 78 -5.52 -2.85 -2.52
C THR A 78 -6.71 -3.71 -2.05
N PRO A 79 -6.73 -5.02 -2.37
CA PRO A 79 -7.57 -5.94 -1.64
C PRO A 79 -7.12 -6.05 -0.18
N VAL A 80 -8.04 -5.75 0.74
CA VAL A 80 -7.84 -5.90 2.18
C VAL A 80 -8.44 -7.22 2.62
N GLN A 81 -7.59 -8.10 3.16
CA GLN A 81 -7.98 -9.43 3.59
C GLN A 81 -8.21 -9.47 5.10
N VAL A 82 -9.22 -10.24 5.51
CA VAL A 82 -9.48 -10.62 6.91
C VAL A 82 -9.19 -12.11 7.09
N ASN A 83 -8.79 -12.51 8.30
CA ASN A 83 -8.58 -13.92 8.63
C ASN A 83 -9.81 -14.53 9.33
N ALA A 84 -9.80 -15.85 9.52
CA ALA A 84 -10.91 -16.57 10.14
C ALA A 84 -11.27 -16.09 11.56
N SER A 85 -10.30 -15.57 12.33
CA SER A 85 -10.55 -15.01 13.67
C SER A 85 -11.34 -13.71 13.61
N VAL A 86 -11.05 -12.85 12.63
CA VAL A 86 -11.81 -11.61 12.38
C VAL A 86 -13.22 -11.91 11.84
N ILE A 87 -13.36 -12.96 11.03
CA ILE A 87 -14.69 -13.39 10.54
C ILE A 87 -15.55 -13.92 11.68
N SER A 88 -14.98 -14.71 12.59
CA SER A 88 -15.71 -15.28 13.73
C SER A 88 -16.00 -14.27 14.84
N ASP A 89 -15.19 -13.22 14.95
CA ASP A 89 -15.37 -12.12 15.90
C ASP A 89 -14.98 -10.76 15.27
N PRO A 90 -15.93 -10.09 14.58
CA PRO A 90 -15.68 -8.80 13.92
C PRO A 90 -15.27 -7.66 14.85
N SER A 91 -15.39 -7.82 16.17
CA SER A 91 -14.89 -6.83 17.14
C SER A 91 -13.36 -6.74 17.14
N LYS A 92 -12.69 -7.81 16.69
CA LYS A 92 -11.22 -7.89 16.55
C LYS A 92 -10.71 -7.32 15.24
N ASP A 93 -11.59 -6.88 14.34
CA ASP A 93 -11.19 -6.32 13.06
C ASP A 93 -10.45 -4.99 13.28
N ASN A 94 -9.17 -4.99 12.92
CA ASN A 94 -8.26 -3.85 12.93
C ASN A 94 -7.71 -3.55 11.52
N THR A 95 -8.35 -4.08 10.47
CA THR A 95 -7.96 -3.83 9.08
C THR A 95 -8.31 -2.42 8.62
N THR A 96 -7.79 -2.00 7.47
CA THR A 96 -8.21 -0.77 6.77
C THR A 96 -9.73 -0.68 6.62
N CYS A 97 -10.41 -1.80 6.34
CA CYS A 97 -11.87 -1.84 6.19
C CYS A 97 -12.61 -1.35 7.44
N SER A 98 -12.10 -1.72 8.62
CA SER A 98 -12.75 -1.41 9.90
C SER A 98 -12.82 0.09 10.20
N GLN A 99 -11.89 0.89 9.64
CA GLN A 99 -11.87 2.34 9.76
C GLN A 99 -13.07 3.01 9.07
N PHE A 100 -13.68 2.31 8.10
CA PHE A 100 -14.84 2.76 7.34
C PHE A 100 -16.12 2.01 7.74
N GLY A 101 -16.13 1.36 8.91
CA GLY A 101 -17.29 0.64 9.44
C GLY A 101 -17.56 -0.71 8.77
N VAL A 102 -16.68 -1.16 7.87
CA VAL A 102 -16.75 -2.50 7.26
C VAL A 102 -15.97 -3.47 8.13
N ARG A 103 -16.68 -4.29 8.92
CA ARG A 103 -16.07 -5.26 9.84
C ARG A 103 -16.39 -6.71 9.46
N GLY A 104 -15.46 -7.62 9.71
CA GLY A 104 -15.64 -9.07 9.57
C GLY A 104 -15.62 -9.56 8.12
N ARG A 105 -15.21 -8.71 7.17
CA ARG A 105 -15.13 -9.01 5.74
C ARG A 105 -14.05 -8.15 5.08
N GLY A 106 -13.54 -8.61 3.94
CA GLY A 106 -12.61 -7.83 3.13
C GLY A 106 -13.29 -6.66 2.41
N CYS A 107 -12.46 -5.77 1.89
CA CYS A 107 -12.86 -4.62 1.06
C CYS A 107 -11.77 -4.32 0.04
N ILE A 108 -12.05 -3.43 -0.91
CA ILE A 108 -11.02 -2.78 -1.72
C ILE A 108 -10.76 -1.42 -1.12
N ALA A 109 -9.56 -1.20 -0.57
CA ALA A 109 -9.14 0.13 -0.15
C ALA A 109 -8.71 0.93 -1.38
N VAL A 110 -9.01 2.23 -1.38
CA VAL A 110 -8.64 3.15 -2.45
C VAL A 110 -7.81 4.28 -1.85
N PHE A 111 -6.56 4.37 -2.28
CA PHE A 111 -5.63 5.44 -1.96
C PHE A 111 -5.57 6.43 -3.12
N MET A 112 -5.37 7.70 -2.78
CA MET A 112 -5.25 8.79 -3.74
C MET A 112 -4.28 9.82 -3.16
N HIS A 113 -3.69 10.64 -4.02
CA HIS A 113 -2.94 11.80 -3.55
C HIS A 113 -3.86 12.71 -2.75
N ALA A 114 -3.37 13.23 -1.62
CA ALA A 114 -4.12 14.20 -0.85
C ALA A 114 -4.38 15.43 -1.72
N ASP A 115 -5.65 15.74 -1.99
CA ASP A 115 -6.01 17.02 -2.56
C ASP A 115 -5.78 18.09 -1.49
N HIS A 116 -4.87 19.02 -1.76
CA HIS A 116 -4.60 20.15 -0.85
C HIS A 116 -5.85 21.01 -0.58
N SER A 117 -6.93 20.85 -1.35
CA SER A 117 -8.20 21.56 -1.15
C SER A 117 -9.20 20.83 -0.24
N LEU A 118 -8.98 19.55 0.09
CA LEU A 118 -9.86 18.76 0.96
C LEU A 118 -9.20 18.52 2.31
N LYS A 119 -9.00 19.58 3.11
CA LYS A 119 -8.84 19.39 4.55
C LYS A 119 -10.18 18.91 5.10
N ARG A 120 -10.20 17.71 5.68
CA ARG A 120 -11.33 17.28 6.50
C ARG A 120 -11.23 18.05 7.81
N ASP A 121 -12.17 18.97 8.01
CA ASP A 121 -12.45 19.62 9.29
C ASP A 121 -12.87 18.60 10.35
#